data_AF-A0A8S1DTH0-F1
#
_entry.id   AF-A0A8S1DTH0-F1
#
_cell.length_a   1.000
_cell.length_b   1.000
_cell.length_c   1.000
_cell.angle_alpha   90.00
_cell.angle_beta   90.00
_cell.angle_gamma   90.00
#
_symmetry.space_group_name_H-M   'P 1'
#
loop_
_entity.id
_entity.type
_entity.pdbx_description
1 polymer ?
#
loop_
_entity_poly.entity_id
_entity_poly.type
_entity_poly.pdbx_seq_one_letter_code
_entity_poly.pdbx_strand_id
1 'polypeptide(L)'
;MFPCQWLRFTSRRVVPISEFDPSKFVNVQEAVLARTWHEGNLLPGYALLGQNAGYFVDDNCMVRKTDLTDLQILHENNDIWKKHKEGEDLPKNPIQVGKTSRNEPLYFGCVSYDGVMLFGKVQGGSCFVATEDKILEAKTFFILVEAPRGQTDE
;
A
#
# COMPACT_ATOMS: atom_id res chain seq x y z
N MET A 1 14.72 -16.65 5.02
CA MET A 1 13.98 -15.41 5.30
C MET A 1 13.97 -14.59 4.01
N PHE A 2 12.81 -14.40 3.39
CA PHE A 2 12.66 -13.34 2.39
C PHE A 2 11.53 -12.43 2.90
N PRO A 3 11.86 -11.29 3.52
CA PRO A 3 10.86 -10.27 3.84
C PRO A 3 10.32 -9.66 2.54
N CYS A 4 9.16 -8.99 2.59
CA CYS A 4 8.65 -8.13 1.51
C CYS A 4 9.80 -7.41 0.78
N GLN A 5 9.99 -7.72 -0.50
CA GLN A 5 11.12 -7.20 -1.26
C GLN A 5 10.78 -5.86 -1.88
N TRP A 6 11.53 -4.84 -1.49
CA TRP A 6 11.40 -3.49 -2.03
C TRP A 6 12.45 -3.26 -3.10
N LEU A 7 11.98 -3.15 -4.34
CA LEU A 7 12.85 -2.83 -5.46
C LEU A 7 12.80 -1.33 -5.70
N ARG A 8 13.96 -0.71 -5.89
CA ARG A 8 13.98 0.64 -6.48
C ARG A 8 13.31 0.56 -7.84
N PHE A 9 12.43 1.51 -8.14
CA PHE A 9 11.83 1.59 -9.47
C PHE A 9 12.94 1.78 -10.50
N THR A 10 13.23 0.70 -11.22
CA THR A 10 14.05 0.69 -12.41
C THR A 10 13.12 0.17 -13.50
N SER A 11 13.06 0.87 -14.63
CA SER A 11 12.03 0.72 -15.67
C SER A 11 11.87 -0.68 -16.31
N ARG A 12 12.51 -1.73 -15.79
CA ARG A 12 12.74 -2.97 -16.53
C ARG A 12 11.93 -4.18 -16.10
N ARG A 13 11.38 -4.27 -14.88
CA ARG A 13 10.42 -5.33 -14.51
C ARG A 13 9.58 -4.87 -13.32
N VAL A 14 8.32 -4.55 -13.57
CA VAL A 14 7.33 -4.41 -12.50
C VAL A 14 6.24 -5.43 -12.77
N VAL A 15 5.96 -6.28 -11.79
CA VAL A 15 4.85 -7.23 -11.85
C VAL A 15 3.58 -6.41 -11.62
N PRO A 16 2.65 -6.32 -12.60
CA PRO A 16 1.37 -5.67 -12.39
C PRO A 16 0.62 -6.34 -11.24
N ILE A 17 -0.26 -5.62 -10.55
CA ILE A 17 -1.14 -6.13 -9.47
C ILE A 17 -2.13 -7.21 -9.98
N SER A 18 -1.93 -7.80 -11.15
CA SER A 18 -2.85 -8.69 -11.88
C SER A 18 -3.21 -10.01 -11.19
N GLU A 19 -2.59 -10.35 -10.04
CA GLU A 19 -2.96 -11.51 -9.20
C GLU A 19 -3.75 -11.14 -7.92
N PHE A 20 -4.13 -9.87 -7.75
CA PHE A 20 -4.70 -9.36 -6.50
C PHE A 20 -6.21 -9.64 -6.33
N ASP A 21 -6.62 -10.15 -5.17
CA ASP A 21 -8.03 -10.37 -4.87
C ASP A 21 -8.50 -10.01 -3.43
N PRO A 22 -9.05 -8.80 -3.21
CA PRO A 22 -9.87 -8.45 -2.03
C PRO A 22 -11.33 -8.91 -2.12
N SER A 23 -11.56 -9.95 -2.90
CA SER A 23 -12.78 -10.66 -3.36
C SER A 23 -13.50 -10.15 -4.64
N LYS A 24 -12.78 -9.42 -5.52
CA LYS A 24 -13.04 -8.96 -6.93
C LYS A 24 -14.23 -7.99 -7.12
N PHE A 25 -14.05 -6.78 -7.67
CA PHE A 25 -13.77 -6.48 -9.10
C PHE A 25 -12.60 -5.49 -9.34
N VAL A 26 -12.06 -5.55 -10.57
CA VAL A 26 -10.75 -5.08 -11.10
C VAL A 26 -11.02 -4.02 -12.20
N ASN A 27 -10.27 -2.91 -12.31
CA ASN A 27 -9.10 -2.81 -13.19
C ASN A 27 -8.15 -1.67 -12.81
N VAL A 28 -7.00 -2.02 -12.24
CA VAL A 28 -5.78 -1.20 -12.29
C VAL A 28 -4.68 -2.02 -12.97
N GLN A 29 -4.80 -2.16 -14.29
CA GLN A 29 -3.84 -2.88 -15.14
C GLN A 29 -2.40 -2.34 -15.04
N GLU A 30 -2.20 -1.18 -14.40
CA GLU A 30 -0.90 -0.53 -14.27
C GLU A 30 -0.60 0.07 -12.88
N ALA A 31 -1.45 -0.18 -11.88
CA ALA A 31 -1.11 0.26 -10.53
C ALA A 31 -0.07 -0.67 -9.91
N VAL A 32 0.84 -0.09 -9.14
CA VAL A 32 1.89 -0.80 -8.43
C VAL A 32 1.94 -0.29 -7.00
N LEU A 33 2.07 -1.20 -6.04
CA LEU A 33 2.24 -0.85 -4.63
C LEU A 33 3.61 -0.20 -4.46
N ALA A 34 3.62 1.04 -3.97
CA ALA A 34 4.83 1.82 -3.89
C ALA A 34 4.97 2.48 -2.51
N ARG A 35 6.20 2.84 -2.18
CA ARG A 35 6.49 3.79 -1.10
C ARG A 35 7.52 4.81 -1.54
N THR A 36 7.47 6.00 -0.96
CA THR A 36 8.38 7.11 -1.26
C THR A 36 8.84 7.79 0.02
N TRP A 37 10.01 8.43 -0.05
CA TRP A 37 10.39 9.43 0.94
C TRP A 37 9.73 10.78 0.62
N HIS A 38 9.19 11.43 1.64
CA HIS A 38 8.68 12.80 1.60
C HIS A 38 8.84 13.41 2.99
N GLU A 39 9.56 14.53 3.10
CA GLU A 39 9.74 15.27 4.37
C GLU A 39 10.18 14.41 5.58
N GLY A 40 11.02 13.40 5.34
CA GLY A 40 11.49 12.47 6.38
C GLY A 40 10.51 11.35 6.74
N ASN A 41 9.32 11.32 6.13
CA ASN A 41 8.37 10.23 6.18
C ASN A 41 8.62 9.24 5.03
N LEU A 42 8.52 7.95 5.31
CA LEU A 42 8.49 6.88 4.31
C LEU A 42 7.02 6.47 4.11
N LEU A 43 6.40 6.99 3.07
CA LEU A 43 4.96 6.94 2.84
C LEU A 43 4.59 5.81 1.88
N PRO A 44 3.69 4.88 2.25
CA PRO A 44 3.12 3.91 1.33
C PRO A 44 1.94 4.49 0.53
N GLY A 45 1.76 3.99 -0.70
CA GLY A 45 0.73 4.38 -1.66
C GLY A 45 0.77 3.53 -2.92
N TYR A 46 0.41 4.11 -4.06
CA TYR A 46 0.52 3.44 -5.36
C TYR A 46 1.07 4.38 -6.43
N ALA A 47 1.55 3.79 -7.52
CA ALA A 47 1.86 4.53 -8.74
C ALA A 47 1.12 3.93 -9.93
N LEU A 48 0.71 4.78 -10.86
CA LEU A 48 0.16 4.43 -12.17
C LEU A 48 1.26 4.62 -13.20
N LEU A 49 1.85 3.51 -13.65
CA LEU A 49 3.06 3.57 -14.47
C LEU A 49 2.83 4.24 -15.83
N GLY A 50 1.70 3.97 -16.51
CA GLY A 50 1.39 4.62 -17.79
C GLY A 50 1.08 6.11 -17.67
N GLN A 51 0.74 6.60 -16.47
CA GLN A 51 0.55 8.03 -16.19
C GLN A 51 1.81 8.71 -15.64
N ASN A 52 2.88 7.95 -15.37
CA ASN A 52 4.07 8.43 -14.70
C ASN A 52 3.75 9.23 -13.42
N ALA A 53 2.83 8.70 -12.60
CA ALA A 53 2.29 9.38 -11.43
C ALA A 53 2.21 8.45 -10.21
N GLY A 54 2.74 8.91 -9.07
CA GLY A 54 2.63 8.28 -7.76
C GLY A 54 1.72 9.07 -6.82
N TYR A 55 0.90 8.39 -6.04
CA TYR A 55 -0.11 8.95 -5.15
C TYR A 55 0.11 8.47 -3.72
N PHE A 56 0.39 9.40 -2.82
CA PHE A 56 0.68 9.17 -1.41
C PHE A 56 -0.05 10.19 -0.54
N VAL A 57 -0.12 9.95 0.77
CA VAL A 57 -0.74 10.86 1.74
C VAL A 57 0.23 11.14 2.88
N ASP A 58 0.44 12.41 3.19
CA ASP A 58 1.19 12.86 4.37
C ASP A 58 0.38 13.88 5.16
N ASP A 59 0.18 13.67 6.46
CA ASP A 59 -0.63 14.56 7.33
C ASP A 59 -1.89 15.17 6.67
N ASN A 60 -2.73 14.30 6.07
CA ASN A 60 -3.95 14.66 5.34
C ASN A 60 -3.75 15.57 4.11
N CYS A 61 -2.52 15.69 3.62
CA CYS A 61 -2.17 16.34 2.36
C CYS A 61 -1.84 15.28 1.30
N MET A 62 -2.26 15.55 0.05
CA MET A 62 -1.95 14.70 -1.08
C MET A 62 -0.51 14.96 -1.50
N VAL A 63 0.27 13.88 -1.62
CA VAL A 63 1.63 13.92 -2.15
C VAL A 63 1.63 13.21 -3.49
N ARG A 64 1.67 13.99 -4.58
CA ARG A 64 1.78 13.47 -5.95
C ARG A 64 3.23 13.51 -6.42
N LYS A 65 3.77 12.38 -6.88
CA LYS A 65 5.10 12.25 -7.48
C LYS A 65 4.95 12.13 -8.99
N THR A 66 5.58 13.02 -9.76
CA THR A 66 5.63 12.98 -11.23
C THR A 66 6.98 12.50 -11.76
N ASP A 67 7.98 12.38 -10.88
CA ASP A 67 9.21 11.62 -11.10
C ASP A 67 9.11 10.38 -10.20
N LEU A 68 9.20 9.19 -10.81
CA LEU A 68 9.05 7.92 -10.11
C LEU A 68 10.39 7.29 -9.70
N THR A 69 11.52 7.94 -9.97
CA THR A 69 12.88 7.37 -9.76
C THR A 69 13.27 7.19 -8.29
N ASP A 70 12.54 7.83 -7.37
CA ASP A 70 12.68 7.72 -5.92
C ASP A 70 11.72 6.68 -5.30
N LEU A 71 10.81 6.11 -6.10
CA LEU A 71 9.88 5.10 -5.61
C LEU A 71 10.57 3.76 -5.33
N GLN A 72 10.10 3.13 -4.26
CA GLN A 72 10.36 1.72 -3.98
C GLN A 72 9.06 0.94 -4.19
N ILE A 73 9.09 -0.05 -5.06
CA ILE A 73 7.93 -0.87 -5.41
C ILE A 73 7.99 -2.18 -4.62
N LEU A 74 6.84 -2.59 -4.09
CA LEU A 74 6.68 -3.90 -3.49
C LEU A 74 6.61 -4.95 -4.60
N HIS A 75 7.62 -5.80 -4.67
CA HIS A 75 7.66 -6.94 -5.59
C HIS A 75 7.15 -8.18 -4.88
N GLU A 76 6.36 -9.02 -5.59
CA GLU A 76 5.96 -10.38 -5.21
C GLU A 76 5.88 -10.65 -3.70
N ASN A 77 4.67 -10.58 -3.14
CA ASN A 77 4.43 -11.02 -1.77
C ASN A 77 3.45 -12.20 -1.77
N ASN A 78 3.70 -13.17 -0.90
CA ASN A 78 2.75 -14.24 -0.57
C ASN A 78 1.91 -13.86 0.65
N ASP A 79 1.84 -12.57 0.93
CA ASP A 79 1.19 -12.01 2.11
C ASP A 79 -0.31 -11.80 1.84
N ILE A 80 -1.09 -11.69 2.90
CA ILE A 80 -2.55 -11.72 2.80
C ILE A 80 -3.16 -10.37 3.16
N TRP A 81 -4.24 -10.03 2.47
CA TRP A 81 -5.03 -8.84 2.76
C TRP A 81 -6.19 -9.22 3.67
N LYS A 82 -6.24 -8.65 4.87
CA LYS A 82 -7.32 -8.88 5.83
C LYS A 82 -8.22 -7.68 5.93
N LYS A 83 -9.53 -7.91 5.89
CA LYS A 83 -10.52 -6.88 6.15
C LYS A 83 -10.37 -6.41 7.60
N HIS A 84 -10.50 -5.10 7.79
CA HIS A 84 -10.56 -4.44 9.08
C HIS A 84 -11.67 -3.40 9.06
N LYS A 85 -12.32 -3.23 10.22
CA LYS A 85 -13.35 -2.21 10.43
C LYS A 85 -13.07 -1.45 11.72
N GLU A 86 -13.39 -0.16 11.72
CA GLU A 86 -13.32 0.70 12.91
C GLU A 86 -14.04 0.07 14.11
N GLY A 87 -13.38 0.17 15.26
CA GLY A 87 -13.81 -0.48 16.51
C GLY A 87 -13.28 -1.90 16.69
N GLU A 88 -12.70 -2.52 15.65
CA GLU A 88 -11.97 -3.78 15.78
C GLU A 88 -10.50 -3.50 16.11
N ASP A 89 -9.82 -4.47 16.73
CA ASP A 89 -8.37 -4.43 16.81
C ASP A 89 -7.76 -4.62 15.41
N LEU A 90 -6.59 -4.02 15.17
CA LEU A 90 -5.85 -4.29 13.95
C LEU A 90 -5.53 -5.79 13.86
N PRO A 91 -5.64 -6.41 12.67
CA PRO A 91 -5.25 -7.79 12.47
C PRO A 91 -3.81 -8.07 12.94
N LYS A 92 -3.57 -9.28 13.45
CA LYS A 92 -2.23 -9.69 13.89
C LYS A 92 -1.21 -9.61 12.74
N ASN A 93 0.00 -9.19 13.08
CA ASN A 93 1.18 -9.12 12.20
C ASN A 93 1.00 -8.24 10.95
N PRO A 94 0.56 -6.97 11.08
CA PRO A 94 0.52 -6.07 9.94
C PRO A 94 1.94 -5.76 9.46
N ILE A 95 2.13 -5.74 8.14
CA ILE A 95 3.46 -5.54 7.56
C ILE A 95 3.79 -4.06 7.57
N GLN A 96 4.74 -3.67 8.41
CA GLN A 96 5.23 -2.30 8.41
C GLN A 96 5.97 -2.03 7.09
N VAL A 97 5.41 -1.12 6.29
CA VAL A 97 5.94 -0.76 4.97
C VAL A 97 6.51 0.65 4.92
N GLY A 98 6.18 1.47 5.91
CA GLY A 98 6.63 2.84 6.03
C GLY A 98 6.77 3.26 7.48
N LYS A 99 7.12 4.53 7.66
CA LYS A 99 7.17 5.17 8.97
C LYS A 99 7.13 6.68 8.85
N THR A 100 6.62 7.35 9.87
CA THR A 100 6.77 8.81 9.97
C THR A 100 8.17 9.19 10.43
N SER A 101 8.51 10.49 10.32
CA SER A 101 9.72 11.10 10.85
C SER A 101 9.85 10.94 12.37
N ARG A 102 8.73 10.69 13.06
CA ARG A 102 8.65 10.35 14.50
C ARG A 102 8.78 8.85 14.78
N ASN A 103 9.12 8.04 13.77
CA ASN A 103 9.17 6.58 13.82
C ASN A 103 7.83 5.88 14.12
N GLU A 104 6.70 6.54 13.87
CA GLU A 104 5.40 5.85 13.94
C GLU A 104 5.26 4.91 12.74
N PRO A 105 4.84 3.65 12.93
CA PRO A 105 4.74 2.68 11.83
C PRO A 105 3.59 3.02 10.89
N LEU A 106 3.83 2.83 9.59
CA LEU A 106 2.81 2.93 8.54
C LEU A 106 2.67 1.57 7.84
N TYR A 107 1.42 1.19 7.57
CA TYR A 107 1.07 -0.08 6.94
C TYR A 107 0.39 0.17 5.59
N PHE A 108 0.35 -0.85 4.72
CA PHE A 108 -0.46 -0.78 3.52
C PHE A 108 -1.92 -1.03 3.84
N GLY A 109 -2.77 -0.17 3.30
CA GLY A 109 -4.21 -0.39 3.24
C GLY A 109 -4.75 -0.25 1.84
N CYS A 110 -5.90 -0.85 1.57
CA CYS A 110 -6.64 -0.59 0.35
C CYS A 110 -8.15 -0.49 0.57
N VAL A 111 -8.78 0.31 -0.28
CA VAL A 111 -10.19 0.68 -0.19
C VAL A 111 -10.80 0.57 -1.59
N SER A 112 -12.01 0.03 -1.66
CA SER A 112 -12.80 0.11 -2.89
C SER A 112 -13.49 1.47 -2.97
N TYR A 113 -13.24 2.19 -4.04
CA TYR A 113 -13.86 3.48 -4.33
C TYR A 113 -14.22 3.52 -5.82
N ASP A 114 -15.48 3.80 -6.14
CA ASP A 114 -15.97 3.91 -7.53
C ASP A 114 -15.60 2.70 -8.42
N GLY A 115 -15.71 1.49 -7.85
CA GLY A 115 -15.39 0.25 -8.57
C GLY A 115 -13.89 -0.03 -8.77
N VAL A 116 -12.99 0.84 -8.28
CA VAL A 116 -11.54 0.62 -8.30
C VAL A 116 -10.98 0.38 -6.91
N MET A 117 -9.94 -0.45 -6.83
CA MET A 117 -9.17 -0.63 -5.61
C MET A 117 -8.04 0.41 -5.57
N LEU A 118 -8.05 1.25 -4.54
CA LEU A 118 -7.02 2.25 -4.32
C LEU A 118 -6.17 1.86 -3.10
N PHE A 119 -4.88 2.16 -3.14
CA PHE A 119 -3.93 1.77 -2.10
C PHE A 119 -3.36 2.99 -1.37
N GLY A 120 -3.06 2.85 -0.10
CA GLY A 120 -2.59 3.96 0.71
C GLY A 120 -1.98 3.55 2.03
N LYS A 121 -1.90 4.51 2.94
CA LYS A 121 -1.36 4.29 4.29
C LYS A 121 -2.45 3.94 5.28
N VAL A 122 -2.15 3.01 6.18
CA VAL A 122 -2.92 2.83 7.42
C VAL A 122 -2.14 3.46 8.56
N GLN A 123 -2.80 4.34 9.30
CA GLN A 123 -2.28 5.04 10.48
C GLN A 123 -3.44 5.29 11.44
N GLY A 124 -3.24 5.03 12.74
CA GLY A 124 -4.27 5.30 13.76
C GLY A 124 -5.61 4.60 13.51
N GLY A 125 -5.62 3.38 12.97
CA GLY A 125 -6.84 2.59 12.71
C GLY A 125 -7.65 3.05 11.49
N SER A 126 -7.12 3.96 10.67
CA SER A 126 -7.79 4.44 9.46
C SER A 126 -6.90 4.26 8.23
N CYS A 127 -7.50 4.02 7.07
CA CYS A 127 -6.79 3.97 5.80
C CYS A 127 -6.98 5.27 5.03
N PHE A 128 -5.88 5.90 4.64
CA PHE A 128 -5.84 7.13 3.88
C PHE A 128 -5.31 6.85 2.47
N VAL A 129 -6.09 7.22 1.46
CA VAL A 129 -5.76 6.96 0.06
C VAL A 129 -5.87 8.23 -0.77
N ALA A 130 -4.84 8.52 -1.55
CA ALA A 130 -4.84 9.62 -2.50
C ALA A 130 -5.39 9.19 -3.87
N THR A 131 -6.13 10.09 -4.49
CA THR A 131 -6.57 10.03 -5.89
C THR A 131 -6.00 11.23 -6.64
N GLU A 132 -6.43 11.46 -7.88
CA GLU A 132 -6.03 12.65 -8.62
C GLU A 132 -6.59 13.95 -8.04
N ASP A 133 -7.80 13.90 -7.47
CA ASP A 133 -8.57 15.08 -7.07
C ASP A 133 -8.78 15.19 -5.56
N LYS A 134 -8.62 14.10 -4.79
CA LYS A 134 -8.93 14.07 -3.36
C LYS A 134 -8.15 13.03 -2.58
N ILE A 135 -8.26 13.15 -1.26
CA ILE A 135 -7.88 12.11 -0.30
C ILE A 135 -9.15 11.49 0.26
N LEU A 136 -9.14 10.16 0.39
CA LEU A 136 -10.18 9.38 1.03
C LEU A 136 -9.65 8.89 2.38
N GLU A 137 -10.45 9.07 3.42
CA GLU A 137 -10.26 8.39 4.71
C GLU A 137 -11.32 7.29 4.83
N ALA A 138 -10.88 6.06 5.06
CA ALA A 138 -11.74 4.91 5.20
C ALA A 138 -11.58 4.26 6.58
N LYS A 139 -12.73 4.03 7.22
CA LYS A 139 -12.87 3.27 8.48
C LYS A 139 -13.12 1.78 8.25
N THR A 140 -13.31 1.36 7.00
CA THR A 140 -13.38 -0.04 6.59
C THR A 140 -12.48 -0.22 5.39
N PHE A 141 -11.50 -1.10 5.51
CA PHE A 141 -10.45 -1.29 4.51
C PHE A 141 -9.88 -2.70 4.60
N PHE A 142 -8.99 -3.06 3.68
CA PHE A 142 -8.13 -4.22 3.85
C PHE A 142 -6.72 -3.76 4.20
N ILE A 143 -6.04 -4.48 5.09
CA ILE A 143 -4.66 -4.25 5.50
C ILE A 143 -3.80 -5.45 5.12
N LEU A 144 -2.59 -5.18 4.64
CA LEU A 144 -1.62 -6.22 4.31
C LEU A 144 -0.98 -6.76 5.59
N VAL A 145 -1.08 -8.08 5.79
CA VAL A 145 -0.50 -8.78 6.94
C VAL A 145 0.34 -9.96 6.48
N GLU A 146 1.28 -10.39 7.33
CA GLU A 146 2.05 -11.59 7.06
C GLU A 146 1.12 -12.81 6.92
N ALA A 147 1.34 -13.60 5.87
CA ALA A 147 0.64 -14.88 5.75
C ALA A 147 1.02 -15.84 6.88
N PRO A 148 0.08 -16.66 7.39
CA PRO A 148 0.40 -17.76 8.29
C PRO A 148 1.39 -18.70 7.59
N ARG A 149 2.65 -18.70 8.04
CA ARG A 149 3.63 -19.69 7.60
C ARG A 149 3.28 -20.98 8.34
N GLY A 150 3.11 -22.08 7.61
CA GLY A 150 2.91 -23.39 8.23
C GLY A 150 4.03 -23.62 9.25
N GLN A 151 3.66 -23.82 10.51
CA GLN A 151 4.49 -24.63 11.38
C GLN A 151 4.54 -25.99 10.70
N THR A 152 5.70 -26.39 10.18
CA THR A 152 5.98 -27.81 10.12
C THR A 152 6.01 -28.25 11.58
N ASP A 153 4.89 -28.81 12.03
CA ASP A 153 4.86 -29.61 13.26
C ASP A 153 5.91 -30.70 13.06
N GLU A 154 7.05 -30.58 13.75
CA GLU A 154 8.01 -31.67 13.97
C GLU A 154 7.43 -32.69 14.95
#